data_AF-A0A820TDX5-F1
#
_entry.id   AF-A0A820TDX5-F1
#
_cell.length_a   1.000
_cell.length_b   1.000
_cell.length_c   1.000
_cell.angle_alpha   90.00
_cell.angle_beta   90.00
_cell.angle_gamma   90.00
#
_symmetry.space_group_name_H-M   'P 1'
#
loop_
_entity.id
_entity.type
_entity.pdbx_description
1 polymer ?
#
loop_
_entity_poly.entity_id
_entity_poly.type
_entity_poly.pdbx_seq_one_letter_code
_entity_poly.pdbx_strand_id
1 'polypeptide(L)'
;MKDKNFFDAYKEYQNILFKKRNANDTGTPEMTALKTSNIVDEQFFQQAGQAINAINVGLDALLEETKNKAIILGHEIEKDTIKSIVENLNRMEKAKEFVSQFLEKVGHINKCTEEVQILLAERINRFIDGINVLISSNNFYEADKKIDSITFVRDLLGSHCTEDISKQIDELKTNQKTAVLTDVVKKYSDMDISEYTLQPPTDILHQFGSIKNTNPIYNRAYNEIKKAIFTKLRTELDKAKSMTPLTHDNIHIRKFESAVKHLPRDMKRILEEELRHCKEDIDRSIRDNDNRLNDTCNSDDLNSIKSLLEEYKNSDGMRNY
;
A
#
# COMPACT_ATOMS: atom_id res chain seq x y z
N MET A 1 2.12 -5.71 38.74
CA MET A 1 2.76 -5.92 40.05
C MET A 1 3.58 -7.22 40.17
N LYS A 2 3.69 -8.06 39.12
CA LYS A 2 4.42 -9.35 39.16
C LYS A 2 5.83 -9.34 38.52
N ASP A 3 6.16 -8.36 37.67
CA ASP A 3 7.47 -8.30 36.99
C ASP A 3 8.69 -8.02 37.88
N LYS A 4 8.48 -7.43 39.07
CA LYS A 4 9.59 -7.17 40.01
C LYS A 4 10.30 -8.45 40.42
N ASN A 5 9.57 -9.56 40.57
CA ASN A 5 10.11 -10.77 41.18
C ASN A 5 11.20 -11.47 40.34
N PHE A 6 11.07 -11.48 39.01
CA PHE A 6 12.07 -12.12 38.14
C PHE A 6 13.37 -11.30 38.06
N PHE A 7 13.27 -10.00 37.80
CA PHE A 7 14.45 -9.17 37.64
C PHE A 7 15.15 -8.83 38.96
N ASP A 8 14.41 -8.79 40.06
CA ASP A 8 14.98 -8.65 41.39
C ASP A 8 15.71 -9.95 41.78
N ALA A 9 15.13 -11.13 41.54
CA ALA A 9 15.81 -12.42 41.71
C ALA A 9 17.04 -12.56 40.78
N TYR A 10 16.95 -12.04 39.54
CA TYR A 10 18.07 -11.96 38.60
C TYR A 10 19.21 -11.08 39.14
N LYS A 11 18.91 -9.88 39.65
CA LYS A 11 19.89 -8.98 40.26
C LYS A 11 20.51 -9.58 41.52
N GLU A 12 19.71 -10.26 42.33
CA GLU A 12 20.16 -10.91 43.55
C GLU A 12 21.13 -12.05 43.22
N TYR A 13 20.79 -12.92 42.27
CA TYR A 13 21.67 -13.99 41.80
C TYR A 13 22.99 -13.48 41.21
N GLN A 14 22.95 -12.39 40.42
CA GLN A 14 24.15 -11.70 39.91
C GLN A 14 25.06 -11.21 41.05
N ASN A 15 24.48 -10.60 42.08
CA ASN A 15 25.22 -10.16 43.26
C ASN A 15 25.84 -11.33 44.03
N ILE A 16 25.14 -12.48 44.11
CA ILE A 16 25.65 -13.69 44.74
C ILE A 16 26.86 -14.25 43.98
N LEU A 17 26.79 -14.36 42.65
CA LEU A 17 27.91 -14.82 41.82
C LEU A 17 29.11 -13.88 41.87
N PHE A 18 28.89 -12.56 41.85
CA PHE A 18 29.94 -11.55 41.96
C PHE A 18 30.68 -11.65 43.31
N LYS A 19 29.94 -11.80 44.42
CA LYS A 19 30.53 -12.01 45.76
C LYS A 19 31.39 -13.29 45.83
N LYS A 20 30.93 -14.39 45.22
CA LYS A 20 31.70 -15.66 45.17
C LYS A 20 33.00 -15.54 44.37
N ARG A 21 32.99 -14.79 43.26
CA ARG A 21 34.18 -14.55 42.44
C ARG A 21 35.23 -13.73 43.20
N ASN A 22 34.81 -12.66 43.86
CA ASN A 22 35.71 -11.81 44.65
C ASN A 22 36.27 -12.54 45.89
N ALA A 23 35.52 -13.50 46.45
CA ALA A 23 35.97 -14.35 47.55
C ALA A 23 37.13 -15.31 47.17
N ASN A 24 37.36 -15.53 45.88
CA ASN A 24 38.43 -16.40 45.39
C ASN A 24 39.71 -15.66 44.97
N ASP A 25 39.65 -14.34 44.72
CA ASP A 25 40.74 -13.58 44.06
C ASP A 25 41.57 -12.66 44.96
N THR A 26 41.29 -12.49 46.26
CA THR A 26 42.06 -11.58 47.12
C THR A 26 42.54 -12.19 48.45
N GLY A 27 43.86 -12.22 48.64
CA GLY A 27 44.53 -12.79 49.82
C GLY A 27 44.64 -11.82 50.99
N THR A 28 43.54 -11.25 51.47
CA THR A 28 43.53 -10.40 52.68
C THR A 28 43.16 -11.19 53.94
N PRO A 29 43.64 -10.81 55.15
CA PRO A 29 43.44 -11.57 56.39
C PRO A 29 41.98 -11.73 56.83
N GLU A 30 41.09 -10.80 56.45
CA GLU A 30 39.64 -10.92 56.67
C GLU A 30 39.01 -12.08 55.88
N MET A 31 39.65 -12.53 54.79
CA MET A 31 39.20 -13.67 53.97
C MET A 31 39.69 -15.03 54.46
N THR A 32 40.73 -15.08 55.30
CA THR A 32 41.15 -16.32 55.96
C THR A 32 40.09 -16.78 56.97
N ALA A 33 39.34 -15.84 57.58
CA ALA A 33 38.19 -16.13 58.42
C ALA A 33 36.96 -16.63 57.64
N LEU A 34 36.82 -16.22 56.37
CA LEU A 34 35.77 -16.73 55.47
C LEU A 34 36.10 -18.12 54.91
N LYS A 35 37.38 -18.39 54.61
CA LYS A 35 37.86 -19.72 54.16
C LYS A 35 37.76 -20.81 55.25
N THR A 36 37.82 -20.45 56.53
CA THR A 36 37.62 -21.38 57.66
C THR A 36 36.17 -21.48 58.12
N SER A 37 35.28 -20.66 57.56
CA SER A 37 33.86 -20.80 57.79
C SER A 37 33.28 -21.78 56.77
N ASN A 38 32.84 -22.96 57.21
CA ASN A 38 31.95 -23.86 56.47
C ASN A 38 30.55 -23.21 56.20
N ILE A 39 30.46 -21.87 56.17
CA ILE A 39 29.24 -21.10 55.94
C ILE A 39 28.93 -21.03 54.43
N VAL A 40 29.87 -21.46 53.58
CA VAL A 40 29.64 -21.60 52.12
C VAL A 40 28.81 -22.85 51.77
N ASP A 41 28.57 -23.78 52.71
CA ASP A 41 28.21 -25.17 52.34
C ASP A 41 26.73 -25.53 52.20
N GLU A 42 25.77 -24.75 52.71
CA GLU A 42 24.35 -25.18 52.60
C GLU A 42 23.36 -24.03 52.40
N GLN A 43 23.50 -22.94 53.16
CA GLN A 43 22.68 -21.72 52.96
C GLN A 43 22.91 -21.09 51.58
N PHE A 44 24.14 -21.09 51.08
CA PHE A 44 24.47 -20.59 49.75
C PHE A 44 23.78 -21.41 48.65
N PHE A 45 23.85 -22.75 48.73
CA PHE A 45 23.21 -23.65 47.77
C PHE A 45 21.69 -23.60 47.85
N GLN A 46 21.12 -23.46 49.05
CA GLN A 46 19.67 -23.24 49.21
C GLN A 46 19.22 -21.90 48.60
N GLN A 47 19.92 -20.79 48.85
CA GLN A 47 19.60 -19.49 48.27
C GLN A 47 19.75 -19.50 46.75
N ALA A 48 20.82 -20.11 46.22
CA ALA A 48 21.02 -20.28 44.79
C ALA A 48 19.92 -21.15 44.16
N GLY A 49 19.52 -22.25 44.82
CA GLY A 49 18.43 -23.12 44.38
C GLY A 49 17.06 -22.42 44.39
N GLN A 50 16.78 -21.60 45.42
CA GLN A 50 15.57 -20.79 45.48
C GLN A 50 15.55 -19.72 44.38
N ALA A 51 16.67 -19.04 44.14
CA ALA A 51 16.80 -18.07 43.05
C ALA A 51 16.60 -18.72 41.67
N ILE A 52 17.22 -19.89 41.45
CA ILE A 52 17.03 -20.70 40.22
C ILE A 52 15.56 -21.08 40.02
N ASN A 53 14.88 -21.54 41.08
CA ASN A 53 13.46 -21.87 41.00
C ASN A 53 12.59 -20.63 40.71
N ALA A 54 12.87 -19.49 41.34
CA ALA A 54 12.17 -18.24 41.07
C ALA A 54 12.36 -17.76 39.62
N ILE A 55 13.58 -17.89 39.09
CA ILE A 55 13.91 -17.60 37.69
C ILE A 55 13.13 -18.54 36.77
N ASN A 56 13.09 -19.84 37.05
CA ASN A 56 12.37 -20.83 36.25
C ASN A 56 10.86 -20.56 36.21
N VAL A 57 10.25 -20.24 37.35
CA VAL A 57 8.81 -19.90 37.43
C VAL A 57 8.53 -18.59 36.70
N GLY A 58 9.40 -17.58 36.86
CA GLY A 58 9.27 -16.31 36.15
C GLY A 58 9.42 -16.47 34.63
N LEU A 59 10.32 -17.35 34.18
CA LEU A 59 10.50 -17.68 32.77
C LEU A 59 9.26 -18.40 32.21
N ASP A 60 8.70 -19.38 32.91
CA ASP A 60 7.48 -20.06 32.47
C ASP A 60 6.30 -19.08 32.31
N ALA A 61 6.15 -18.15 33.27
CA ALA A 61 5.14 -17.11 33.18
C ALA A 61 5.37 -16.18 31.97
N LEU A 62 6.63 -15.83 31.68
CA LEU A 62 6.99 -15.00 30.53
C LEU A 62 6.73 -15.70 29.20
N LEU A 63 7.06 -16.99 29.09
CA LEU A 63 6.79 -17.82 27.90
C LEU A 63 5.28 -17.88 27.62
N GLU A 64 4.48 -18.23 28.64
CA GLU A 64 3.02 -18.30 28.53
C GLU A 64 2.39 -16.94 28.21
N GLU A 65 2.84 -15.86 28.84
CA GLU A 65 2.33 -14.52 28.55
C GLU A 65 2.60 -14.11 27.11
N THR A 66 3.82 -14.36 26.61
CA THR A 66 4.21 -14.02 25.23
C THR A 66 3.36 -14.80 24.22
N LYS A 67 3.22 -16.12 24.45
CA LYS A 67 2.41 -16.98 23.60
C LYS A 67 0.94 -16.56 23.60
N ASN A 68 0.37 -16.26 24.75
CA ASN A 68 -1.03 -15.80 24.84
C ASN A 68 -1.24 -14.48 24.10
N LYS A 69 -0.32 -13.51 24.22
CA LYS A 69 -0.38 -12.27 23.43
C LYS A 69 -0.30 -12.54 21.93
N ALA A 70 0.56 -13.47 21.51
CA ALA A 70 0.67 -13.90 20.11
C ALA A 70 -0.63 -14.55 19.58
N ILE A 71 -1.30 -15.36 20.40
CA ILE A 71 -2.57 -16.04 20.05
C ILE A 71 -3.72 -15.04 19.90
N ILE A 72 -3.83 -14.11 20.86
CA ILE A 72 -4.96 -13.16 20.98
C ILE A 72 -4.86 -12.01 19.97
N LEU A 73 -3.73 -11.86 19.25
CA LEU A 73 -3.60 -10.90 18.16
C LEU A 73 -4.81 -10.99 17.22
N GLY A 74 -5.54 -9.89 17.16
CA GLY A 74 -6.77 -9.76 16.38
C GLY A 74 -6.51 -9.78 14.89
N HIS A 75 -7.56 -9.51 14.11
CA HIS A 75 -7.42 -9.30 12.67
C HIS A 75 -6.62 -8.02 12.38
N GLU A 76 -6.77 -7.01 13.22
CA GLU A 76 -5.96 -5.79 13.17
C GLU A 76 -4.73 -5.97 14.06
N ILE A 77 -3.56 -5.70 13.49
CA ILE A 77 -2.29 -5.84 14.21
C ILE A 77 -2.08 -4.56 15.03
N GLU A 78 -2.40 -4.63 16.32
CA GLU A 78 -2.22 -3.54 17.26
C GLU A 78 -0.75 -3.32 17.61
N LYS A 79 -0.29 -2.08 17.46
CA LYS A 79 1.11 -1.68 17.68
C LYS A 79 1.60 -1.96 19.10
N ASP A 80 0.78 -1.65 20.10
CA ASP A 80 1.14 -1.82 21.50
C ASP A 80 1.27 -3.31 21.88
N THR A 81 0.40 -4.14 21.30
CA THR A 81 0.45 -5.60 21.47
C THR A 81 1.73 -6.19 20.86
N ILE A 82 2.09 -5.78 19.63
CA ILE A 82 3.36 -6.20 18.99
C ILE A 82 4.57 -5.74 19.81
N LYS A 83 4.58 -4.48 20.25
CA LYS A 83 5.67 -3.94 21.08
C LYS A 83 5.86 -4.77 22.35
N SER A 84 4.76 -5.13 23.02
CA SER A 84 4.82 -5.95 24.22
C SER A 84 5.34 -7.37 23.97
N ILE A 85 4.98 -7.99 22.83
CA ILE A 85 5.52 -9.29 22.42
C ILE A 85 7.03 -9.19 22.17
N VAL A 86 7.48 -8.17 21.43
CA VAL A 86 8.91 -7.95 21.14
C VAL A 86 9.72 -7.72 22.42
N GLU A 87 9.19 -6.91 23.34
CA GLU A 87 9.82 -6.69 24.64
C GLU A 87 9.99 -8.02 25.40
N ASN A 88 8.98 -8.88 25.41
CA ASN A 88 9.08 -10.19 26.04
C ASN A 88 10.07 -11.12 25.32
N LEU A 89 10.07 -11.18 23.98
CA LEU A 89 11.05 -11.96 23.21
C LEU A 89 12.49 -11.51 23.52
N ASN A 90 12.73 -10.20 23.61
CA ASN A 90 14.04 -9.65 23.97
C ASN A 90 14.43 -9.97 25.42
N ARG A 91 13.46 -10.01 26.35
CA ARG A 91 13.71 -10.48 27.73
C ARG A 91 14.08 -11.96 27.76
N MET A 92 13.43 -12.78 26.95
CA MET A 92 13.72 -14.22 26.83
C MET A 92 15.10 -14.48 26.23
N GLU A 93 15.52 -13.72 25.21
CA GLU A 93 16.86 -13.86 24.64
C GLU A 93 17.96 -13.45 25.64
N LYS A 94 17.76 -12.35 26.38
CA LYS A 94 18.66 -11.96 27.48
C LYS A 94 18.73 -13.01 28.59
N ALA A 95 17.60 -13.62 28.92
CA ALA A 95 17.57 -14.72 29.88
C ALA A 95 18.39 -15.89 29.34
N LYS A 96 18.18 -16.31 28.09
CA LYS A 96 18.92 -17.39 27.42
C LYS A 96 20.44 -17.17 27.43
N GLU A 97 20.92 -15.99 27.07
CA GLU A 97 22.37 -15.66 27.11
C GLU A 97 22.96 -15.89 28.51
N PHE A 98 22.26 -15.44 29.55
CA PHE A 98 22.72 -15.54 30.93
C PHE A 98 22.60 -16.97 31.51
N VAL A 99 21.55 -17.67 31.09
CA VAL A 99 21.10 -18.94 31.67
C VAL A 99 21.68 -20.16 30.97
N SER A 100 22.25 -19.97 29.77
CA SER A 100 22.88 -21.03 28.96
C SER A 100 23.94 -21.85 29.71
N GLN A 101 24.49 -21.34 30.81
CA GLN A 101 25.45 -22.04 31.67
C GLN A 101 24.82 -22.74 32.90
N PHE A 102 23.54 -22.47 33.21
CA PHE A 102 22.94 -22.82 34.52
C PHE A 102 21.52 -23.42 34.50
N LEU A 103 20.75 -23.33 33.41
CA LEU A 103 19.40 -23.97 33.36
C LEU A 103 19.21 -24.87 32.14
N GLU A 104 18.49 -25.96 32.35
CA GLU A 104 18.06 -26.93 31.32
C GLU A 104 16.98 -26.36 30.36
N LYS A 105 16.47 -25.15 30.63
CA LYS A 105 15.29 -24.59 29.94
C LYS A 105 15.57 -23.83 28.64
N VAL A 106 16.81 -23.77 28.16
CA VAL A 106 17.15 -23.10 26.88
C VAL A 106 16.33 -23.66 25.71
N GLY A 107 16.09 -24.97 25.69
CA GLY A 107 15.24 -25.61 24.68
C GLY A 107 13.78 -25.11 24.69
N HIS A 108 13.24 -24.81 25.88
CA HIS A 108 11.88 -24.27 26.01
C HIS A 108 11.78 -22.83 25.50
N ILE A 109 12.83 -22.02 25.71
CA ILE A 109 12.89 -20.65 25.19
C ILE A 109 12.88 -20.67 23.66
N ASN A 110 13.78 -21.46 23.04
CA ASN A 110 13.85 -21.56 21.58
C ASN A 110 12.51 -22.03 20.99
N LYS A 111 11.90 -23.08 21.57
CA LYS A 111 10.60 -23.58 21.13
C LYS A 111 9.50 -22.52 21.23
N CYS A 112 9.44 -21.77 22.33
CA CYS A 112 8.45 -20.70 22.48
C CYS A 112 8.68 -19.56 21.49
N THR A 113 9.94 -19.15 21.27
CA THR A 113 10.30 -18.15 20.26
C THR A 113 9.85 -18.59 18.88
N GLU A 114 10.13 -19.83 18.48
CA GLU A 114 9.68 -20.40 17.19
C GLU A 114 8.15 -20.42 17.08
N GLU A 115 7.43 -20.89 18.10
CA GLU A 115 5.97 -20.90 18.12
C GLU A 115 5.38 -19.49 17.99
N VAL A 116 5.94 -18.51 18.70
CA VAL A 116 5.51 -17.10 18.62
C VAL A 116 5.80 -16.52 17.23
N GLN A 117 6.96 -16.83 16.64
CA GLN A 117 7.29 -16.40 15.28
C GLN A 117 6.33 -16.99 14.25
N ILE A 118 5.95 -18.27 14.37
CA ILE A 118 4.95 -18.91 13.50
C ILE A 118 3.59 -18.19 13.64
N LEU A 119 3.13 -17.93 14.87
CA LEU A 119 1.87 -17.23 15.11
C LEU A 119 1.88 -15.81 14.52
N LEU A 120 2.97 -15.08 14.71
CA LEU A 120 3.14 -13.74 14.12
C LEU A 120 3.13 -13.81 12.59
N ALA A 121 3.81 -14.81 12.01
CA ALA A 121 3.85 -15.02 10.58
C ALA A 121 2.46 -15.25 9.98
N GLU A 122 1.68 -16.15 10.57
CA GLU A 122 0.31 -16.42 10.14
C GLU A 122 -0.57 -15.16 10.20
N ARG A 123 -0.42 -14.35 11.25
CA ARG A 123 -1.18 -13.10 11.41
C ARG A 123 -0.79 -12.06 10.37
N ILE A 124 0.51 -11.89 10.13
CA ILE A 124 1.02 -10.95 9.13
C ILE A 124 0.57 -11.38 7.73
N ASN A 125 0.65 -12.66 7.39
CA ASN A 125 0.20 -13.17 6.09
C ASN A 125 -1.28 -12.87 5.82
N ARG A 126 -2.16 -13.09 6.80
CA ARG A 126 -3.58 -12.72 6.67
C ARG A 126 -3.78 -11.22 6.47
N PHE A 127 -2.95 -10.40 7.12
CA PHE A 127 -2.99 -8.95 6.95
C PHE A 127 -2.52 -8.54 5.54
N ILE A 128 -1.47 -9.19 5.01
CA ILE A 128 -0.98 -9.04 3.64
C ILE A 128 -2.05 -9.43 2.62
N ASP A 129 -2.76 -10.54 2.83
CA ASP A 129 -3.88 -10.96 1.97
C ASP A 129 -4.97 -9.88 1.89
N GLY A 130 -5.32 -9.28 3.04
CA GLY A 130 -6.25 -8.15 3.09
C GLY A 130 -5.77 -6.94 2.29
N ILE A 131 -4.47 -6.64 2.32
CA ILE A 131 -3.86 -5.58 1.51
C ILE A 131 -3.95 -5.92 0.01
N ASN A 132 -3.66 -7.17 -0.38
CA ASN A 132 -3.76 -7.60 -1.77
C ASN A 132 -5.19 -7.47 -2.32
N VAL A 133 -6.21 -7.74 -1.50
CA VAL A 133 -7.62 -7.51 -1.87
C VAL A 133 -7.90 -6.02 -2.10
N LEU A 134 -7.37 -5.14 -1.23
CA LEU A 134 -7.51 -3.69 -1.39
C LEU A 134 -6.83 -3.18 -2.66
N ILE A 135 -5.61 -3.66 -2.96
CA ILE A 135 -4.89 -3.33 -4.19
C ILE A 135 -5.70 -3.79 -5.42
N SER A 136 -6.18 -5.04 -5.42
CA SER A 136 -6.94 -5.61 -6.54
C SER A 136 -8.28 -4.93 -6.79
N SER A 137 -8.89 -4.36 -5.74
CA SER A 137 -10.13 -3.59 -5.82
C SER A 137 -9.91 -2.10 -6.09
N ASN A 138 -8.67 -1.69 -6.40
CA ASN A 138 -8.24 -0.30 -6.63
C ASN A 138 -8.45 0.63 -5.42
N ASN A 139 -8.59 0.10 -4.20
CA ASN A 139 -8.65 0.90 -2.98
C ASN A 139 -7.24 1.27 -2.50
N PHE A 140 -6.54 2.07 -3.30
CA PHE A 140 -5.12 2.40 -3.10
C PHE A 140 -4.84 3.18 -1.81
N TYR A 141 -5.77 4.05 -1.39
CA TYR A 141 -5.62 4.83 -0.17
C TYR A 141 -5.55 3.95 1.08
N GLU A 142 -6.48 3.01 1.19
CA GLU A 142 -6.53 2.10 2.33
C GLU A 142 -5.37 1.09 2.26
N ALA A 143 -5.01 0.64 1.05
CA ALA A 143 -3.83 -0.20 0.84
C ALA A 143 -2.55 0.49 1.33
N ASP A 144 -2.29 1.75 0.95
CA ASP A 144 -1.10 2.51 1.40
C ASP A 144 -1.04 2.60 2.92
N LYS A 145 -2.15 2.96 3.58
CA LYS A 145 -2.22 3.05 5.05
C LYS A 145 -1.89 1.73 5.73
N LYS A 146 -2.39 0.62 5.18
CA LYS A 146 -2.12 -0.71 5.72
C LYS A 146 -0.70 -1.18 5.42
N ILE A 147 -0.14 -0.84 4.26
CA ILE A 147 1.26 -1.08 3.92
C ILE A 147 2.21 -0.34 4.89
N ASP A 148 1.92 0.92 5.21
CA ASP A 148 2.69 1.68 6.19
C ASP A 148 2.60 1.04 7.58
N SER A 149 1.39 0.59 7.95
CA SER A 149 1.15 -0.07 9.23
C SER A 149 1.92 -1.40 9.36
N ILE A 150 1.91 -2.24 8.31
CA ILE A 150 2.63 -3.52 8.34
C ILE A 150 4.15 -3.33 8.23
N THR A 151 4.61 -2.29 7.52
CA THR A 151 6.02 -1.89 7.51
C THR A 151 6.48 -1.55 8.92
N PHE A 152 5.70 -0.75 9.65
CA PHE A 152 6.01 -0.39 11.02
C PHE A 152 6.03 -1.62 11.96
N VAL A 153 5.11 -2.56 11.78
CA VAL A 153 5.09 -3.83 12.53
C VAL A 153 6.35 -4.65 12.25
N ARG A 154 6.76 -4.78 10.99
CA ARG A 154 8.01 -5.45 10.61
C ARG A 154 9.22 -4.78 11.28
N ASP A 155 9.28 -3.46 11.24
CA ASP A 155 10.39 -2.70 11.83
C ASP A 155 10.43 -2.87 13.37
N LEU A 156 9.27 -2.97 14.04
CA LEU A 156 9.19 -3.31 15.47
C LEU A 156 9.67 -4.73 15.77
N LEU A 157 9.30 -5.70 14.95
CA LEU A 157 9.68 -7.10 15.13
C LEU A 157 11.19 -7.30 14.94
N GLY A 158 11.83 -6.52 14.07
CA GLY A 158 13.27 -6.59 13.82
C GLY A 158 13.70 -8.00 13.43
N SER A 159 14.65 -8.58 14.17
CA SER A 159 15.17 -9.94 13.92
C SER A 159 14.16 -11.05 14.19
N HIS A 160 13.01 -10.75 14.82
CA HIS A 160 11.94 -11.72 15.05
C HIS A 160 10.98 -11.83 13.87
N CYS A 161 11.11 -10.95 12.86
CA CYS A 161 10.38 -11.07 11.61
C CYS A 161 11.15 -11.99 10.65
N THR A 162 10.47 -12.96 10.04
CA THR A 162 11.12 -13.84 9.07
C THR A 162 11.50 -13.09 7.80
N GLU A 163 12.53 -13.59 7.10
CA GLU A 163 12.97 -13.02 5.83
C GLU A 163 11.88 -13.09 4.76
N ASP A 164 11.14 -14.21 4.71
CA ASP A 164 10.02 -14.41 3.79
C ASP A 164 8.93 -13.34 3.96
N ILE A 165 8.53 -13.03 5.20
CA ILE A 165 7.54 -11.98 5.47
C ILE A 165 8.08 -10.62 5.05
N SER A 166 9.33 -10.33 5.40
CA SER A 166 9.97 -9.05 5.08
C SER A 166 9.97 -8.82 3.57
N LYS A 167 10.29 -9.86 2.81
CA LYS A 167 10.25 -9.85 1.35
C LYS A 167 8.84 -9.64 0.81
N GLN A 168 7.83 -10.33 1.34
CA GLN A 168 6.44 -10.12 0.93
C GLN A 168 5.96 -8.69 1.17
N ILE A 169 6.34 -8.06 2.28
CA ILE A 169 6.01 -6.66 2.58
C ILE A 169 6.68 -5.70 1.57
N ASP A 170 7.92 -5.97 1.16
CA ASP A 170 8.61 -5.17 0.15
C ASP A 170 8.00 -5.38 -1.25
N GLU A 171 7.55 -6.59 -1.56
CA GLU A 171 6.82 -6.92 -2.78
C GLU A 171 5.47 -6.19 -2.85
N LEU A 172 4.73 -6.03 -1.75
CA LEU A 172 3.48 -5.24 -1.71
C LEU A 172 3.70 -3.82 -2.21
N LYS A 173 4.74 -3.14 -1.70
CA LYS A 173 5.09 -1.77 -2.11
C LYS A 173 5.44 -1.70 -3.59
N THR A 174 6.12 -2.72 -4.10
CA THR A 174 6.54 -2.78 -5.50
C THR A 174 5.34 -3.04 -6.40
N ASN A 175 4.59 -4.12 -6.15
CA ASN A 175 3.44 -4.55 -6.95
C ASN A 175 2.39 -3.46 -7.08
N GLN A 176 2.07 -2.76 -6.00
CA GLN A 176 1.15 -1.63 -6.04
C GLN A 176 1.66 -0.50 -6.95
N LYS A 177 2.92 -0.10 -6.79
CA LYS A 177 3.49 1.07 -7.48
C LYS A 177 3.78 0.82 -8.96
N THR A 178 4.22 -0.38 -9.33
CA THR A 178 4.73 -0.64 -10.68
C THR A 178 3.76 -1.43 -11.54
N ALA A 179 3.16 -2.51 -11.04
CA ALA A 179 2.29 -3.36 -11.86
C ALA A 179 0.87 -2.78 -11.92
N VAL A 180 0.22 -2.63 -10.76
CA VAL A 180 -1.21 -2.32 -10.72
C VAL A 180 -1.52 -0.91 -11.22
N LEU A 181 -0.70 0.08 -10.85
CA LEU A 181 -0.89 1.44 -11.36
C LEU A 181 -0.65 1.54 -12.87
N THR A 182 0.36 0.83 -13.39
CA THR A 182 0.61 0.80 -14.84
C THR A 182 -0.54 0.14 -15.58
N ASP A 183 -1.08 -0.96 -15.05
CA ASP A 183 -2.21 -1.67 -15.65
C ASP A 183 -3.48 -0.82 -15.65
N VAL A 184 -3.76 -0.08 -14.57
CA VAL A 184 -4.89 0.84 -14.49
C VAL A 184 -4.73 2.00 -15.48
N VAL A 185 -3.54 2.61 -15.54
CA VAL A 185 -3.27 3.68 -16.51
C VAL A 185 -3.45 3.16 -17.92
N LYS A 186 -2.87 2.00 -18.26
CA LYS A 186 -2.99 1.38 -19.57
C LYS A 186 -4.46 1.08 -19.90
N LYS A 187 -5.19 0.45 -18.99
CA LYS A 187 -6.61 0.13 -19.15
C LYS A 187 -7.42 1.34 -19.60
N TYR A 188 -7.35 2.44 -18.85
CA TYR A 188 -8.14 3.64 -19.18
C TYR A 188 -7.55 4.46 -20.34
N SER A 189 -6.25 4.37 -20.58
CA SER A 189 -5.60 5.00 -21.73
C SER A 189 -5.94 4.29 -23.04
N ASP A 190 -6.17 2.98 -23.03
CA ASP A 190 -6.47 2.18 -24.23
C ASP A 190 -7.99 2.04 -24.46
N MET A 191 -8.80 2.08 -23.41
CA MET A 191 -10.27 1.96 -23.45
C MET A 191 -10.94 2.94 -24.42
N ASP A 192 -11.81 2.44 -25.31
CA ASP A 192 -12.60 3.27 -26.21
C ASP A 192 -13.61 4.13 -25.43
N ILE A 193 -13.86 5.35 -25.88
CA ILE A 193 -14.76 6.27 -25.17
C ILE A 193 -16.21 5.75 -25.11
N SER A 194 -16.61 4.85 -26.03
CA SER A 194 -17.93 4.23 -26.04
C SER A 194 -18.12 3.26 -24.86
N GLU A 195 -17.02 2.69 -24.34
CA GLU A 195 -17.02 1.75 -23.22
C GLU A 195 -17.18 2.44 -21.86
N TYR A 196 -17.09 3.78 -21.79
CA TYR A 196 -17.23 4.53 -20.53
C TYR A 196 -18.61 4.37 -19.90
N THR A 197 -19.61 3.95 -20.67
CA THR A 197 -20.94 3.60 -20.18
C THR A 197 -20.91 2.35 -19.28
N LEU A 198 -20.04 1.38 -19.60
CA LEU A 198 -19.88 0.13 -18.87
C LEU A 198 -18.81 0.23 -17.77
N GLN A 199 -17.73 0.97 -18.05
CA GLN A 199 -16.60 1.14 -17.14
C GLN A 199 -16.25 2.62 -17.01
N PRO A 200 -17.08 3.40 -16.29
CA PRO A 200 -16.90 4.84 -16.18
C PRO A 200 -15.56 5.17 -15.51
N PRO A 201 -14.77 6.11 -16.06
CA PRO A 201 -13.52 6.54 -15.43
C PRO A 201 -13.75 7.45 -14.21
N THR A 202 -15.01 7.78 -13.87
CA THR A 202 -15.34 8.66 -12.74
C THR A 202 -14.78 8.12 -11.42
N ASP A 203 -14.99 6.84 -11.12
CA ASP A 203 -14.63 6.27 -9.82
C ASP A 203 -13.11 6.21 -9.64
N ILE A 204 -12.38 5.75 -10.66
CA ILE A 204 -10.92 5.66 -10.61
C ILE A 204 -10.27 7.05 -10.52
N LEU A 205 -10.80 8.03 -11.26
CA LEU A 205 -10.31 9.41 -11.21
C LEU A 205 -10.63 10.08 -9.88
N HIS A 206 -11.76 9.72 -9.24
CA HIS A 206 -12.09 10.18 -7.90
C HIS A 206 -11.16 9.58 -6.84
N GLN A 207 -10.90 8.27 -6.92
CA GLN A 207 -9.95 7.59 -6.02
C GLN A 207 -8.56 8.22 -6.11
N PHE A 208 -8.01 8.38 -7.32
CA PHE A 208 -6.72 9.05 -7.49
C PHE A 208 -6.76 10.53 -7.12
N GLY A 209 -7.86 11.23 -7.43
CA GLY A 209 -8.06 12.64 -7.09
C GLY A 209 -8.00 12.91 -5.59
N SER A 210 -8.42 11.93 -4.78
CA SER A 210 -8.40 12.00 -3.31
C SER A 210 -7.00 11.85 -2.71
N ILE A 211 -6.07 11.23 -3.44
CA ILE A 211 -4.72 10.91 -2.96
C ILE A 211 -3.58 11.58 -3.75
N LYS A 212 -3.89 12.31 -4.82
CA LYS A 212 -2.90 12.94 -5.71
C LYS A 212 -1.92 13.87 -4.99
N ASN A 213 -2.33 14.47 -3.86
CA ASN A 213 -1.47 15.39 -3.10
C ASN A 213 -0.53 14.67 -2.13
N THR A 214 -0.78 13.39 -1.87
CA THR A 214 -0.05 12.61 -0.86
C THR A 214 1.13 11.85 -1.47
N ASN A 215 1.00 11.39 -2.72
CA ASN A 215 2.04 10.62 -3.38
C ASN A 215 2.14 10.96 -4.89
N PRO A 216 3.34 11.34 -5.39
CA PRO A 216 3.56 11.81 -6.75
C PRO A 216 3.26 10.76 -7.83
N ILE A 217 3.31 9.47 -7.49
CA ILE A 217 3.03 8.38 -8.44
C ILE A 217 1.55 8.39 -8.82
N TYR A 218 0.64 8.51 -7.85
CA TYR A 218 -0.80 8.61 -8.14
C TYR A 218 -1.15 9.89 -8.88
N ASN A 219 -0.49 11.00 -8.57
CA ASN A 219 -0.68 12.23 -9.35
C ASN A 219 -0.26 12.06 -10.81
N ARG A 220 0.85 11.36 -11.07
CA ARG A 220 1.29 11.05 -12.43
C ARG A 220 0.26 10.18 -13.14
N ALA A 221 -0.16 9.07 -12.53
CA ALA A 221 -1.18 8.17 -13.09
C ALA A 221 -2.50 8.92 -13.37
N TYR A 222 -2.97 9.75 -12.43
CA TYR A 222 -4.15 10.59 -12.59
C TYR A 222 -4.05 11.50 -13.82
N ASN A 223 -2.92 12.20 -13.97
CA ASN A 223 -2.73 13.14 -15.08
C ASN A 223 -2.57 12.41 -16.42
N GLU A 224 -1.95 11.23 -16.44
CA GLU A 224 -1.82 10.40 -17.65
C GLU A 224 -3.19 9.92 -18.14
N ILE A 225 -4.01 9.35 -17.26
CA ILE A 225 -5.39 8.92 -17.60
C ILE A 225 -6.20 10.12 -18.07
N LYS A 226 -6.15 11.24 -17.33
CA LYS A 226 -6.87 12.47 -17.68
C LYS A 226 -6.47 12.97 -19.07
N LYS A 227 -5.17 13.03 -19.36
CA LYS A 227 -4.63 13.44 -20.66
C LYS A 227 -5.11 12.50 -21.77
N ALA A 228 -5.06 11.19 -21.57
CA ALA A 228 -5.51 10.21 -22.57
C ALA A 228 -7.00 10.40 -22.91
N ILE A 229 -7.85 10.56 -21.89
CA ILE A 229 -9.29 10.80 -22.06
C ILE A 229 -9.54 12.10 -22.85
N PHE A 230 -8.89 13.21 -22.46
CA PHE A 230 -9.01 14.48 -23.17
C PHE A 230 -8.60 14.37 -24.63
N THR A 231 -7.47 13.73 -24.91
CA THR A 231 -6.98 13.53 -26.28
C THR A 231 -8.02 12.77 -27.11
N LYS A 232 -8.56 11.65 -26.60
CA LYS A 232 -9.54 10.85 -27.34
C LYS A 232 -10.81 11.64 -27.65
N LEU A 233 -11.35 12.36 -26.66
CA LEU A 233 -12.56 13.14 -26.84
C LEU A 233 -12.36 14.31 -27.80
N ARG A 234 -11.22 14.99 -27.73
CA ARG A 234 -10.85 16.05 -28.69
C ARG A 234 -10.69 15.51 -30.11
N THR A 235 -10.08 14.34 -30.27
CA THR A 235 -9.99 13.67 -31.57
C THR A 235 -11.38 13.39 -32.17
N GLU A 236 -12.38 13.05 -31.37
CA GLU A 236 -13.75 12.88 -31.87
C GLU A 236 -14.39 14.22 -32.28
N LEU A 237 -14.11 15.32 -31.57
CA LEU A 237 -14.53 16.65 -32.02
C LEU A 237 -13.86 17.05 -33.34
N ASP A 238 -12.56 16.79 -33.50
CA ASP A 238 -11.83 17.08 -34.74
C ASP A 238 -12.37 16.27 -35.93
N LYS A 239 -12.70 14.99 -35.70
CA LYS A 239 -13.39 14.15 -36.69
C LYS A 239 -14.77 14.69 -37.02
N ALA A 240 -15.51 15.19 -36.02
CA ALA A 240 -16.82 15.78 -36.26
C ALA A 240 -16.76 17.01 -37.17
N LYS A 241 -15.77 17.88 -36.97
CA LYS A 241 -15.52 19.06 -37.81
C LYS A 241 -15.08 18.72 -39.23
N SER A 242 -14.45 17.57 -39.43
CA SER A 242 -13.94 17.13 -40.73
C SER A 242 -14.94 16.28 -41.52
N MET A 243 -16.06 15.88 -40.91
CA MET A 243 -17.06 15.02 -41.55
C MET A 243 -17.90 15.80 -42.55
N THR A 244 -18.01 15.28 -43.77
CA THR A 244 -18.88 15.82 -44.83
C THR A 244 -19.98 14.79 -45.17
N PRO A 245 -21.27 15.17 -45.23
CA PRO A 245 -21.80 16.50 -44.96
C PRO A 245 -21.69 16.89 -43.47
N LEU A 246 -21.46 18.18 -43.23
CA LEU A 246 -21.50 18.76 -41.89
C LEU A 246 -22.94 18.72 -41.38
N THR A 247 -23.16 17.98 -40.30
CA THR A 247 -24.48 17.83 -39.68
C THR A 247 -24.35 17.76 -38.17
N HIS A 248 -25.38 18.19 -37.44
CA HIS A 248 -25.48 17.97 -36.00
C HIS A 248 -25.77 16.51 -35.64
N ASP A 249 -26.35 15.70 -36.55
CA ASP A 249 -26.52 14.26 -36.35
C ASP A 249 -25.21 13.50 -36.66
N ASN A 250 -24.11 14.04 -36.17
CA ASN A 250 -22.79 13.48 -36.35
C ASN A 250 -22.57 12.36 -35.33
N ILE A 251 -22.14 11.18 -35.81
CA ILE A 251 -21.87 10.04 -34.94
C ILE A 251 -20.77 10.33 -33.91
N HIS A 252 -19.77 11.15 -34.27
CA HIS A 252 -18.69 11.55 -33.36
C HIS A 252 -19.19 12.50 -32.26
N ILE A 253 -20.11 13.42 -32.57
CA ILE A 253 -20.77 14.27 -31.56
C ILE A 253 -21.56 13.40 -30.57
N ARG A 254 -22.35 12.43 -31.07
CA ARG A 254 -23.14 11.54 -30.20
C ARG A 254 -22.25 10.68 -29.30
N LYS A 255 -21.15 10.14 -29.83
CA LYS A 255 -20.16 9.39 -29.05
C LYS A 255 -19.56 10.25 -27.95
N PHE A 256 -19.16 11.48 -28.29
CA PHE A 256 -18.63 12.45 -27.34
C PHE A 256 -19.63 12.76 -26.22
N GLU A 257 -20.87 13.14 -26.57
CA GLU A 257 -21.92 13.48 -25.61
C GLU A 257 -22.26 12.33 -24.67
N SER A 258 -22.25 11.10 -25.18
CA SER A 258 -22.45 9.89 -24.38
C SER A 258 -21.31 9.72 -23.37
N ALA A 259 -20.06 9.74 -23.85
CA ALA A 259 -18.88 9.51 -23.02
C ALA A 259 -18.69 10.57 -21.92
N VAL A 260 -18.95 11.85 -22.22
CA VAL A 260 -18.76 12.98 -21.28
C VAL A 260 -19.65 12.87 -20.03
N LYS A 261 -20.81 12.21 -20.13
CA LYS A 261 -21.70 11.99 -18.97
C LYS A 261 -21.06 11.12 -17.89
N HIS A 262 -20.07 10.31 -18.24
CA HIS A 262 -19.39 9.35 -17.37
C HIS A 262 -18.04 9.87 -16.84
N LEU A 263 -17.78 11.17 -16.96
CA LEU A 263 -16.57 11.82 -16.50
C LEU A 263 -16.78 12.64 -15.22
N PRO A 264 -15.70 12.88 -14.44
CA PRO A 264 -15.72 13.83 -13.33
C PRO A 264 -16.17 15.24 -13.73
N ARG A 265 -16.79 15.95 -12.79
CA ARG A 265 -17.42 17.26 -13.02
C ARG A 265 -16.47 18.32 -13.59
N ASP A 266 -15.22 18.33 -13.15
CA ASP A 266 -14.21 19.29 -13.63
C ASP A 266 -13.87 19.07 -15.10
N MET A 267 -13.70 17.81 -15.52
CA MET A 267 -13.44 17.44 -16.91
C MET A 267 -14.67 17.67 -17.78
N LYS A 268 -15.83 17.21 -17.31
CA LYS A 268 -17.12 17.37 -18.00
C LYS A 268 -17.37 18.82 -18.39
N ARG A 269 -17.21 19.76 -17.46
CA ARG A 269 -17.43 21.19 -17.74
C ARG A 269 -16.54 21.72 -18.87
N ILE A 270 -15.26 21.35 -18.89
CA ILE A 270 -14.32 21.80 -19.92
C ILE A 270 -14.72 21.23 -21.29
N LEU A 271 -15.08 19.95 -21.33
CA LEU A 271 -15.44 19.24 -22.55
C LEU A 271 -16.80 19.68 -23.12
N GLU A 272 -17.78 19.98 -22.27
CA GLU A 272 -19.07 20.53 -22.71
C GLU A 272 -18.92 21.91 -23.35
N GLU A 273 -17.99 22.73 -22.85
CA GLU A 273 -17.63 24.01 -23.46
C GLU A 273 -16.97 23.83 -24.82
N GLU A 274 -15.99 22.93 -24.94
CA GLU A 274 -15.35 22.59 -26.22
C GLU A 274 -16.38 22.05 -27.25
N LEU A 275 -17.34 21.24 -26.81
CA LEU A 275 -18.43 20.74 -27.66
C LEU A 275 -19.33 21.87 -28.15
N ARG A 276 -19.65 22.84 -27.29
CA ARG A 276 -20.46 24.00 -27.68
C ARG A 276 -19.78 24.77 -28.80
N HIS A 277 -18.51 25.10 -28.65
CA HIS A 277 -17.73 25.77 -29.69
C HIS A 277 -17.64 24.94 -30.97
N CYS A 278 -17.50 23.61 -30.85
CA CYS A 278 -17.50 22.73 -32.02
C CYS A 278 -18.83 22.80 -32.80
N LYS A 279 -19.97 22.84 -32.11
CA LYS A 279 -21.28 22.97 -32.77
C LYS A 279 -21.46 24.34 -33.42
N GLU A 280 -21.01 25.41 -32.77
CA GLU A 280 -21.01 26.78 -33.31
C GLU A 280 -20.16 26.91 -34.59
N ASP A 281 -18.99 26.25 -34.62
CA ASP A 281 -18.12 26.21 -35.79
C ASP A 281 -18.77 25.45 -36.95
N ILE A 282 -19.43 24.31 -36.67
CA ILE A 282 -20.19 23.54 -37.65
C ILE A 282 -21.34 24.40 -38.22
N ASP A 283 -22.12 25.06 -37.36
CA ASP A 283 -23.21 25.96 -37.77
C ASP A 283 -22.74 27.10 -38.68
N ARG A 284 -21.60 27.72 -38.31
CA ARG A 284 -21.00 28.77 -39.14
C ARG A 284 -20.58 28.22 -40.50
N SER A 285 -19.95 27.05 -40.52
CA SER A 285 -19.46 26.43 -41.75
C SER A 285 -20.60 26.02 -42.68
N ILE A 286 -21.71 25.52 -42.14
CA ILE A 286 -22.93 25.23 -42.91
C ILE A 286 -23.48 26.51 -43.53
N ARG A 287 -23.67 27.58 -42.74
CA ARG A 287 -24.17 28.87 -43.25
C ARG A 287 -23.25 29.48 -44.30
N ASP A 288 -21.94 29.42 -44.11
CA ASP A 288 -20.97 29.95 -45.08
C ASP A 288 -21.01 29.17 -46.39
N ASN A 289 -21.15 27.84 -46.32
CA ASN A 289 -21.33 27.00 -47.52
C ASN A 289 -22.66 27.27 -48.23
N ASP A 290 -23.75 27.44 -47.50
CA ASP A 290 -25.06 27.80 -48.07
C ASP A 290 -25.00 29.17 -48.78
N ASN A 291 -24.38 30.17 -48.15
CA ASN A 291 -24.18 31.48 -48.76
C ASN A 291 -23.31 31.41 -50.01
N ARG A 292 -22.18 30.69 -49.96
CA ARG A 292 -21.31 30.46 -51.14
C ARG A 292 -22.07 29.80 -52.28
N LEU A 293 -22.90 28.80 -51.98
CA LEU A 293 -23.70 28.09 -52.96
C LEU A 293 -24.75 29.01 -53.59
N ASN A 294 -25.48 29.77 -52.76
CA ASN A 294 -26.46 30.75 -53.23
C ASN A 294 -25.83 31.84 -54.11
N ASP A 295 -24.71 32.43 -53.68
CA ASP A 295 -24.00 33.47 -54.46
C ASP A 295 -23.50 32.92 -55.80
N THR A 296 -23.00 31.69 -55.81
CA THR A 296 -22.51 31.02 -57.04
C THR A 296 -23.66 30.67 -57.97
N CYS A 297 -24.81 30.24 -57.45
CA CYS A 297 -26.01 29.98 -58.26
C CYS A 297 -26.63 31.26 -58.82
N ASN A 298 -26.55 32.38 -58.09
CA ASN A 298 -27.11 33.67 -58.50
C ASN A 298 -26.21 34.47 -59.46
N SER A 299 -24.94 34.08 -59.63
CA SER A 299 -23.98 34.81 -60.47
C SER A 299 -24.05 34.46 -61.96
N ASP A 300 -24.84 33.46 -62.36
CA ASP A 300 -24.92 32.87 -63.71
C ASP A 300 -23.55 32.44 -64.30
N ASP A 301 -22.49 32.37 -63.47
CA ASP A 301 -21.16 31.94 -63.90
C ASP A 301 -21.02 30.42 -63.87
N LEU A 302 -21.22 29.80 -65.03
CA LEU A 302 -21.04 28.36 -65.27
C LEU A 302 -19.67 27.82 -64.82
N ASN A 303 -18.60 28.63 -64.87
CA ASN A 303 -17.28 28.19 -64.42
C ASN A 303 -17.20 28.10 -62.89
N SER A 304 -17.78 29.08 -62.19
CA SER A 304 -17.87 29.07 -60.72
C SER A 304 -18.74 27.92 -60.22
N ILE A 305 -19.88 27.66 -60.88
CA ILE A 305 -20.74 26.51 -60.57
C ILE A 305 -19.97 25.19 -60.77
N LYS A 306 -19.26 25.04 -61.89
CA LYS A 306 -18.47 23.83 -62.18
C LYS A 306 -17.35 23.63 -61.16
N SER A 307 -16.67 24.69 -60.74
CA SER A 307 -15.59 24.63 -59.73
C SER A 307 -16.11 24.16 -58.38
N LEU A 308 -17.24 24.69 -57.92
CA LEU A 308 -17.84 24.33 -56.63
C LEU A 308 -18.31 22.87 -56.60
N LEU A 309 -18.81 22.38 -57.73
CA LEU A 309 -19.26 21.00 -57.88
C LEU A 309 -18.09 20.00 -57.89
N GLU A 310 -16.95 20.38 -58.46
CA GLU A 310 -15.71 19.59 -58.39
C GLU A 310 -15.07 19.63 -57.00
N GLU A 311 -15.12 20.77 -56.28
CA GLU A 311 -14.69 20.86 -54.87
C GLU A 311 -15.49 19.87 -54.00
N TYR A 312 -16.82 19.85 -54.15
CA TYR A 312 -17.71 18.95 -53.42
C TYR A 312 -17.51 17.46 -53.76
N LYS A 313 -17.22 17.13 -55.03
CA LYS A 313 -16.87 15.76 -55.44
C LYS A 313 -15.55 15.29 -54.84
N ASN A 314 -14.58 16.20 -54.69
CA ASN A 314 -13.25 15.88 -54.18
C ASN A 314 -13.19 15.81 -52.65
N SER A 315 -14.14 16.44 -51.93
CA SER A 315 -14.18 16.47 -50.45
C SER A 315 -14.83 15.23 -49.80
N ASP A 316 -14.59 14.02 -50.33
CA ASP A 316 -15.16 12.72 -49.87
C ASP A 316 -16.71 12.60 -49.87
N GLY A 317 -17.45 13.66 -50.20
CA GLY A 317 -18.92 13.70 -50.17
C GLY A 317 -19.64 12.76 -51.16
N MET A 318 -18.92 12.21 -52.13
CA MET A 318 -19.44 11.29 -53.17
C MET A 318 -18.80 9.89 -53.14
N ARG A 319 -17.79 9.61 -52.31
CA ARG A 319 -17.14 8.28 -52.31
C ARG A 319 -17.93 7.18 -51.59
N ASN A 320 -18.99 7.55 -50.87
CA ASN A 320 -19.81 6.62 -50.07
C ASN A 320 -21.24 6.41 -50.62
N TYR A 321 -21.51 6.77 -51.88
CA TYR A 321 -22.78 6.49 -52.56
C TYR A 321 -22.62 5.57 -53.77
#